data_AF-A0A090KII3-F1
#
_entry.id   AF-A0A090KII3-F1
#
_cell.length_a   1.000
_cell.length_b   1.000
_cell.length_c   1.000
_cell.angle_alpha   90.00
_cell.angle_beta   90.00
_cell.angle_gamma   90.00
#
_symmetry.space_group_name_H-M   'P 1'
#
loop_
_entity.id
_entity.type
_entity.pdbx_description
1 polymer ?
#
loop_
_entity_poly.entity_id
_entity_poly.type
_entity_poly.pdbx_seq_one_letter_code
_entity_poly.pdbx_strand_id
1 'polypeptide(L)'
;MSAIEPRTHSRLFVRLAGTTLAAMAFLFLCWIMAGSVYGDTRLLAGPVGFFRTQSVADKIGGAVPTGILLPCIFAVGVWRNTATIALSILAAFCWIAVGIWIEGIASV
;
A
#
# COMPACT_ATOMS: atom_id res chain seq x y z
N MET A 1 39.75 -0.66 -14.10
CA MET A 1 38.62 -1.55 -14.42
C MET A 1 38.15 -2.20 -13.13
N SER A 2 37.15 -1.61 -12.48
CA SER A 2 36.59 -2.13 -11.23
C SER A 2 35.75 -3.37 -11.51
N ALA A 3 36.11 -4.48 -10.89
CA ALA A 3 35.29 -5.68 -10.85
C ALA A 3 33.99 -5.35 -10.10
N ILE A 4 32.92 -5.10 -10.84
CA ILE A 4 31.58 -4.87 -10.28
C ILE A 4 31.10 -6.22 -9.74
N GLU A 5 31.05 -6.34 -8.41
CA GLU A 5 30.70 -7.56 -7.70
C GLU A 5 29.30 -8.09 -8.11
N PRO A 6 29.20 -9.33 -8.63
CA PRO A 6 27.91 -9.94 -8.96
C PRO A 6 27.02 -10.21 -7.72
N ARG A 7 27.57 -10.13 -6.50
CA ARG A 7 26.84 -10.35 -5.24
C ARG A 7 25.86 -9.22 -4.90
N THR A 8 26.12 -8.00 -5.34
CA THR A 8 25.32 -6.82 -4.95
C THR A 8 23.99 -6.78 -5.70
N HIS A 9 23.98 -7.19 -6.97
CA HIS A 9 22.78 -7.25 -7.80
C HIS A 9 21.81 -8.33 -7.30
N SER A 10 22.31 -9.52 -6.94
CA SER A 10 21.49 -10.62 -6.44
C SER A 10 20.71 -10.25 -5.17
N ARG A 11 21.33 -9.52 -4.22
CA ARG A 11 20.67 -9.08 -2.99
C ARG A 11 19.59 -8.01 -3.23
N LEU A 12 19.81 -7.10 -4.19
CA LEU A 12 18.81 -6.09 -4.56
C LEU A 12 17.59 -6.73 -5.22
N PHE A 13 17.79 -7.70 -6.11
CA PHE A 13 16.69 -8.45 -6.73
C PHE A 13 15.85 -9.21 -5.70
N VAL A 14 16.49 -9.89 -4.75
CA VAL A 14 15.76 -10.61 -3.67
C VAL A 14 14.97 -9.63 -2.81
N ARG A 15 15.52 -8.46 -2.50
CA ARG A 15 14.79 -7.41 -1.75
C ARG A 15 13.60 -6.88 -2.53
N LEU A 16 13.77 -6.56 -3.81
CA LEU A 16 12.68 -6.10 -4.68
C LEU A 16 11.58 -7.16 -4.84
N ALA A 17 11.95 -8.42 -5.02
CA ALA A 17 11.02 -9.53 -5.08
C ALA A 17 10.27 -9.70 -3.75
N GLY A 18 10.97 -9.61 -2.63
CA GLY A 18 10.36 -9.65 -1.30
C GLY A 18 9.40 -8.50 -1.04
N THR A 19 9.75 -7.27 -1.43
CA THR A 19 8.88 -6.10 -1.25
C THR A 19 7.66 -6.14 -2.15
N THR A 20 7.81 -6.59 -3.39
CA THR A 20 6.68 -6.75 -4.32
C THR A 20 5.72 -7.82 -3.83
N LEU A 21 6.24 -8.97 -3.35
CA LEU A 21 5.43 -10.03 -2.77
C LEU A 21 4.71 -9.57 -1.50
N ALA A 22 5.38 -8.80 -0.63
CA ALA A 22 4.76 -8.19 0.55
C ALA A 22 3.67 -7.18 0.17
N ALA A 23 3.90 -6.34 -0.84
CA ALA A 23 2.90 -5.39 -1.33
C ALA A 23 1.68 -6.10 -1.94
N MET A 24 1.89 -7.18 -2.70
CA MET A 24 0.79 -8.00 -3.22
C MET A 24 0.00 -8.68 -2.10
N ALA A 25 0.68 -9.25 -1.10
CA ALA A 25 0.03 -9.85 0.06
C ALA A 25 -0.79 -8.81 0.84
N PHE A 26 -0.26 -7.60 1.00
CA PHE A 26 -0.97 -6.49 1.65
C PHE A 26 -2.20 -6.06 0.86
N LEU A 27 -2.10 -5.87 -0.46
CA LEU A 27 -3.26 -5.55 -1.30
C LEU A 27 -4.33 -6.65 -1.23
N PHE A 28 -3.92 -7.91 -1.24
CA PHE A 28 -4.83 -9.04 -1.10
C PHE A 28 -5.55 -9.04 0.25
N LEU A 29 -4.83 -8.76 1.34
CA LEU A 29 -5.42 -8.59 2.67
C LEU A 29 -6.40 -7.40 2.71
N CYS A 30 -6.02 -6.23 2.18
CA CYS A 30 -6.91 -5.06 2.09
C CYS A 30 -8.16 -5.37 1.27
N TRP A 31 -8.05 -6.16 0.19
CA TRP A 31 -9.19 -6.58 -0.63
C TRP A 31 -10.16 -7.50 0.12
N ILE A 32 -9.63 -8.43 0.93
CA ILE A 32 -10.43 -9.29 1.81
C ILE A 32 -11.14 -8.43 2.86
N MET A 33 -10.40 -7.53 3.52
CA MET A 33 -10.92 -6.63 4.55
C MET A 33 -12.00 -5.67 4.01
N ALA A 34 -11.88 -5.21 2.75
CA ALA A 34 -12.91 -4.42 2.08
C ALA A 34 -14.25 -5.15 1.95
N GLY A 35 -14.23 -6.50 1.99
CA GLY A 35 -15.41 -7.35 1.95
C GLY A 35 -15.98 -7.72 3.32
N SER A 36 -15.33 -7.32 4.42
CA SER A 36 -15.83 -7.57 5.77
C SER A 36 -17.11 -6.78 6.03
N VAL A 37 -18.07 -7.41 6.69
CA VAL A 37 -19.35 -6.79 7.12
C VAL A 37 -19.14 -5.86 8.32
N TYR A 38 -18.04 -6.01 9.05
CA TYR A 38 -17.71 -5.19 10.22
C TYR A 38 -16.93 -3.93 9.81
N GLY A 39 -17.51 -2.75 10.05
CA GLY A 39 -16.96 -1.44 9.68
C GLY A 39 -15.56 -1.16 10.21
N ASP A 40 -15.23 -1.59 11.44
CA ASP A 40 -13.90 -1.37 12.03
C ASP A 40 -12.77 -2.04 11.24
N THR A 41 -13.05 -3.20 10.65
CA THR A 41 -12.08 -3.91 9.79
C THR A 41 -11.96 -3.32 8.38
N ARG A 42 -12.96 -2.56 7.91
CA ARG A 42 -12.92 -1.88 6.60
C ARG A 42 -11.97 -0.68 6.61
N LEU A 43 -11.68 -0.10 7.77
CA LEU A 43 -10.70 0.99 7.91
C LEU A 43 -9.31 0.61 7.38
N LEU A 44 -8.92 -0.66 7.55
CA LEU A 44 -7.65 -1.20 7.05
C LEU A 44 -7.65 -1.47 5.54
N ALA A 45 -8.82 -1.51 4.90
CA ALA A 45 -8.91 -1.62 3.45
C ALA A 45 -8.40 -0.34 2.75
N GLY A 46 -8.48 0.81 3.43
CA GLY A 46 -8.02 2.09 2.89
C GLY A 46 -8.60 2.39 1.50
N PRO A 47 -7.81 2.91 0.55
CA PRO A 47 -8.27 3.22 -0.81
C PRO A 47 -8.74 1.99 -1.60
N VAL A 48 -8.42 0.77 -1.18
CA VAL A 48 -8.90 -0.46 -1.84
C VAL A 48 -10.43 -0.59 -1.74
N GLY A 49 -11.04 0.03 -0.72
CA GLY A 49 -12.49 0.07 -0.56
C GLY A 49 -13.24 0.66 -1.76
N PHE A 50 -12.65 1.66 -2.44
CA PHE A 50 -13.26 2.30 -3.60
C PHE A 50 -13.40 1.37 -4.82
N PHE A 51 -12.59 0.33 -4.94
CA PHE A 51 -12.67 -0.60 -6.08
C PHE A 51 -13.92 -1.49 -6.06
N ARG A 52 -14.62 -1.53 -4.92
CA ARG A 52 -15.86 -2.30 -4.75
C ARG A 52 -17.10 -1.53 -5.22
N THR A 53 -17.02 -0.21 -5.41
CA THR A 53 -18.17 0.55 -5.91
C THR A 53 -18.33 0.36 -7.42
N GLN A 54 -19.56 0.54 -7.94
CA GLN A 54 -19.83 0.38 -9.37
C GLN A 54 -19.41 1.61 -10.20
N SER A 55 -19.15 2.75 -9.55
CA SER A 55 -18.75 4.00 -10.19
C SER A 55 -17.32 3.94 -10.73
N VAL A 56 -17.13 4.40 -11.97
CA VAL A 56 -15.79 4.53 -12.57
C VAL A 56 -14.98 5.64 -11.90
N ALA A 57 -15.63 6.72 -11.45
CA ALA A 57 -14.98 7.83 -10.77
C ALA A 57 -14.35 7.38 -9.44
N ASP A 58 -15.06 6.54 -8.69
CA ASP A 58 -14.58 5.98 -7.42
C ASP A 58 -13.40 5.04 -7.65
N LYS A 59 -13.45 4.19 -8.68
CA LYS A 59 -12.34 3.29 -9.03
C LYS A 59 -11.06 4.06 -9.35
N ILE A 60 -11.17 5.17 -10.09
CA ILE A 60 -10.04 6.07 -10.34
C ILE A 60 -9.60 6.75 -9.03
N GLY A 61 -10.56 7.20 -8.23
CA GLY A 61 -10.34 7.79 -6.91
C GLY A 61 -9.64 6.86 -5.92
N GLY A 62 -9.80 5.55 -6.04
CA GLY A 62 -9.05 4.53 -5.28
C GLY A 62 -7.71 4.16 -5.90
N ALA A 63 -7.61 4.13 -7.22
CA ALA A 63 -6.38 3.75 -7.93
C ALA A 63 -5.24 4.76 -7.75
N VAL A 64 -5.55 6.06 -7.79
CA VAL A 64 -4.55 7.13 -7.59
C VAL A 64 -3.88 7.04 -6.20
N PRO A 65 -4.60 7.08 -5.08
CA PRO A 65 -3.99 6.98 -3.76
C PRO A 65 -3.34 5.61 -3.53
N THR A 66 -3.90 4.51 -4.06
CA THR A 66 -3.26 3.19 -3.99
C THR A 66 -1.90 3.19 -4.69
N GLY A 67 -1.83 3.72 -5.92
CA GLY A 67 -0.59 3.79 -6.71
C GLY A 67 0.49 4.67 -6.09
N ILE A 68 0.11 5.68 -5.30
CA ILE A 68 1.06 6.60 -4.63
C ILE A 68 1.47 6.07 -3.26
N LEU A 69 0.51 5.64 -2.44
CA LEU A 69 0.77 5.26 -1.04
C LEU A 69 1.43 3.89 -0.92
N LEU A 70 1.04 2.92 -1.75
CA LEU A 70 1.60 1.56 -1.70
C LEU A 70 3.13 1.53 -1.87
N PRO A 71 3.74 2.16 -2.90
CA PRO A 71 5.20 2.19 -3.00
C PRO A 71 5.85 2.95 -1.85
N CYS A 72 5.22 3.99 -1.31
CA CYS A 72 5.74 4.72 -0.14
C CYS A 72 5.75 3.87 1.14
N ILE A 73 4.71 3.06 1.37
CA ILE A 73 4.64 2.12 2.51
C ILE A 73 5.78 1.10 2.41
N PHE A 74 5.99 0.52 1.23
CA PHE A 74 6.98 -0.55 1.03
C PHE A 74 8.39 -0.06 0.66
N ALA A 75 8.61 1.25 0.54
CA ALA A 75 9.92 1.84 0.22
C ALA A 75 11.03 1.41 1.20
N VAL A 76 10.67 1.15 2.47
CA VAL A 76 11.58 0.71 3.54
C VAL A 76 12.22 -0.65 3.25
N GLY A 77 11.59 -1.50 2.45
CA GLY A 77 12.15 -2.80 2.10
C GLY A 77 13.24 -2.74 1.02
N VAL A 78 13.30 -1.64 0.25
CA VAL A 78 14.35 -1.40 -0.75
C VAL A 78 15.49 -0.59 -0.14
N TRP A 79 15.18 0.48 0.60
CA TRP A 79 16.17 1.36 1.21
C TRP A 79 15.79 1.71 2.66
N ARG A 80 16.71 1.49 3.59
CA ARG A 80 16.51 1.77 5.02
C ARG A 80 17.26 3.03 5.41
N ASN A 81 16.60 4.18 5.28
CA ASN A 81 17.06 5.46 5.81
C ASN A 81 15.97 6.07 6.69
N THR A 82 16.33 6.94 7.64
CA THR A 82 15.39 7.55 8.60
C THR A 82 14.24 8.26 7.88
N ALA A 83 14.54 8.96 6.79
CA ALA A 83 13.53 9.62 5.96
C ALA A 83 12.56 8.61 5.30
N THR A 84 13.05 7.48 4.81
CA THR A 84 12.22 6.44 4.18
C THR A 84 11.30 5.77 5.19
N ILE A 85 11.78 5.55 6.41
CA ILE A 85 10.96 5.02 7.51
C ILE A 85 9.86 6.01 7.88
N ALA A 86 10.20 7.30 8.04
CA ALA A 86 9.23 8.34 8.35
C ALA A 86 8.16 8.47 7.26
N LEU A 87 8.56 8.45 5.99
CA LEU A 87 7.63 8.51 4.84
C LEU A 87 6.75 7.27 4.74
N SER A 88 7.27 6.08 5.06
CA SER A 88 6.50 4.84 5.08
C SER A 88 5.44 4.85 6.18
N ILE A 89 5.80 5.30 7.37
CA ILE A 89 4.86 5.47 8.49
C ILE A 89 3.79 6.51 8.13
N LEU A 90 4.18 7.65 7.58
CA LEU A 90 3.24 8.70 7.14
C LEU A 90 2.29 8.17 6.05
N ALA A 91 2.81 7.41 5.08
CA ALA A 91 1.99 6.80 4.03
C ALA A 91 1.01 5.78 4.59
N ALA A 92 1.40 5.00 5.61
CA ALA A 92 0.50 4.09 6.30
C ALA A 92 -0.62 4.84 7.07
N PHE A 93 -0.30 5.97 7.71
CA PHE A 93 -1.32 6.83 8.32
C PHE A 93 -2.28 7.40 7.28
N CYS A 94 -1.78 7.90 6.16
CA CYS A 94 -2.61 8.38 5.06
C CYS A 94 -3.51 7.26 4.50
N TRP A 95 -3.01 6.02 4.42
CA TRP A 95 -3.80 4.87 3.99
C TRP A 95 -5.01 4.62 4.89
N ILE A 96 -4.79 4.63 6.21
CA ILE A 96 -5.85 4.46 7.22
C ILE A 96 -6.81 5.65 7.19
N ALA A 97 -6.29 6.89 7.08
CA ALA A 97 -7.12 8.09 7.01
C ALA A 97 -8.08 8.07 5.81
N VAL A 98 -7.64 7.56 4.65
CA VAL A 98 -8.51 7.34 3.50
C VAL A 98 -9.59 6.29 3.79
N GLY A 99 -9.24 5.21 4.49
CA GLY A 99 -10.22 4.21 4.95
C GLY A 99 -11.29 4.79 5.86
N ILE A 100 -10.89 5.62 6.83
CA ILE A 100 -11.81 6.35 7.73
C ILE A 100 -12.72 7.28 6.92
N TRP A 101 -12.17 8.01 5.95
CA TRP A 101 -12.95 8.93 5.13
C TRP A 101 -14.03 8.20 4.30
N ILE A 102 -13.70 7.04 3.72
CA ILE A 102 -14.65 6.20 2.97
C ILE A 102 -15.77 5.70 3.88
N GLU A 103 -15.44 5.18 5.07
CA GLU A 103 -16.46 4.75 6.04
C GLU A 103 -17.33 5.92 6.51
N GLY A 104 -16.72 7.09 6.74
CA GLY A 104 -17.44 8.32 7.07
C GLY A 104 -18.47 8.68 6.00
N ILE A 105 -18.08 8.66 4.72
CA ILE A 105 -19.00 8.90 3.60
C ILE A 105 -20.09 7.81 3.52
N ALA A 106 -19.76 6.54 3.75
CA ALA A 106 -20.71 5.44 3.68
C ALA A 106 -21.72 5.41 4.84
N SER A 107 -21.41 6.09 5.95
CA SER A 107 -22.24 6.17 7.16
C SER A 107 -23.26 7.31 7.17
N VAL A 108 -23.19 8.22 6.19
CA VAL A 108 -24.09 9.38 6.02
C VAL A 108 -25.17 9.05 4.98
#